data_AF-A0A5Q0ELQ7-F1
#
_entry.id   AF-A0A5Q0ELQ7-F1
#
_cell.length_a   1.000
_cell.length_b   1.000
_cell.length_c   1.000
_cell.angle_alpha   90.00
_cell.angle_beta   90.00
_cell.angle_gamma   90.00
#
_symmetry.space_group_name_H-M   'P 1'
#
loop_
_entity.id
_entity.type
_entity.pdbx_description
1 polymer ?
#
loop_
_entity_poly.entity_id
_entity_poly.type
_entity_poly.pdbx_seq_one_letter_code
_entity_poly.pdbx_strand_id
1 'polypeptide(L)'
;MLLDINHARIVHLEWELKLEETLQRGRRPLKIVSHHNCMLGVWLYTEGLVKYRQTPEILRLEELHHNFHDLAQQVADAHAEKQPALAQELFEELQLESREIVYLLTLIELRILRQKRRFHLLRHPLRSLRKLFS
;
A
#
# COMPACT_ATOMS: atom_id res chain seq x y z
N MET A 1 -5.26 -8.04 -13.36
CA MET A 1 -6.08 -8.33 -12.18
C MET A 1 -6.41 -6.99 -11.53
N LEU A 2 -7.67 -6.54 -11.52
CA LEU A 2 -7.98 -5.25 -10.90
C LEU A 2 -7.73 -5.37 -9.40
N LEU A 3 -6.68 -4.72 -8.88
CA LEU A 3 -6.47 -4.64 -7.44
C LEU A 3 -7.67 -3.94 -6.82
N ASP A 4 -8.27 -4.61 -5.84
CA ASP A 4 -9.11 -3.92 -4.88
C ASP A 4 -8.19 -3.16 -3.91
N ILE A 5 -8.12 -1.83 -4.08
CA ILE A 5 -7.27 -0.97 -3.25
C ILE A 5 -7.67 -1.07 -1.77
N ASN A 6 -8.95 -1.36 -1.46
CA ASN A 6 -9.37 -1.64 -0.08
C ASN A 6 -8.68 -2.89 0.46
N HIS A 7 -8.65 -3.95 -0.35
CA HIS A 7 -8.00 -5.19 0.02
C HIS A 7 -6.48 -5.01 0.20
N ALA A 8 -5.81 -4.21 -0.64
CA ALA A 8 -4.40 -3.87 -0.45
C ALA A 8 -4.12 -3.18 0.90
N ARG A 9 -4.94 -2.20 1.28
CA ARG A 9 -4.82 -1.53 2.59
C ARG A 9 -4.96 -2.52 3.74
N ILE A 10 -5.99 -3.38 3.70
CA ILE A 10 -6.24 -4.38 4.75
C ILE A 10 -5.07 -5.35 4.85
N VAL A 11 -4.63 -5.93 3.74
CA VAL A 11 -3.51 -6.88 3.73
C VAL A 11 -2.22 -6.26 4.26
N HIS A 12 -1.97 -4.98 3.97
CA HIS A 12 -0.80 -4.28 4.47
C HIS A 12 -0.86 -4.09 6.00
N LEU A 13 -1.99 -3.63 6.52
CA LEU A 13 -2.21 -3.48 7.97
C LEU A 13 -2.18 -4.82 8.72
N GLU A 14 -2.75 -5.88 8.14
CA GLU A 14 -2.67 -7.24 8.69
C GLU A 14 -1.22 -7.74 8.77
N TRP A 15 -0.39 -7.35 7.80
CA TRP A 15 1.00 -7.74 7.77
C TRP A 15 1.82 -7.02 8.85
N GLU A 16 1.60 -5.71 9.01
CA GLU A 16 2.18 -4.92 10.11
C GLU A 16 1.83 -5.51 11.48
N LEU A 17 0.55 -5.83 11.70
CA LEU A 17 0.08 -6.43 12.95
C LEU A 17 0.75 -7.78 13.22
N LYS A 18 0.95 -8.61 12.19
CA LYS A 18 1.67 -9.88 12.34
C LYS A 18 3.11 -9.63 12.80
N LEU A 19 3.78 -8.63 12.22
CA LEU A 19 5.15 -8.27 12.60
C LEU A 19 5.22 -7.83 14.07
N GLU A 20 4.30 -6.98 14.50
CA GLU A 20 4.17 -6.57 15.90
C GLU A 20 3.97 -7.77 16.83
N GLU A 21 3.05 -8.69 16.48
CA GLU A 21 2.81 -9.88 17.29
C GLU A 21 4.04 -10.78 17.41
N THR A 22 4.87 -10.86 16.35
CA THR A 22 6.13 -11.61 16.37
C THR A 22 7.12 -10.98 17.35
N LEU A 23 7.28 -9.66 17.32
CA LEU A 23 8.16 -8.92 18.23
C LEU A 23 7.71 -9.08 19.70
N GLN A 24 6.41 -8.97 19.97
CA GLN A 24 5.87 -9.03 21.33
C GLN A 24 5.88 -10.45 21.93
N ARG A 25 5.56 -11.47 21.12
CA ARG A 25 5.33 -12.84 21.61
C ARG A 25 6.53 -13.77 21.37
N GLY A 26 7.64 -13.27 20.82
CA GLY A 26 8.83 -14.06 20.51
C GLY A 26 8.54 -15.25 19.58
N ARG A 27 7.54 -15.12 18.70
CA ARG A 27 7.16 -16.18 17.76
C ARG A 27 8.22 -16.34 16.67
N ARG A 28 8.12 -17.44 15.89
CA ARG A 28 9.03 -17.68 14.76
C ARG A 28 9.09 -16.45 13.83
N PRO A 29 10.28 -16.14 13.27
CA PRO A 29 10.46 -15.00 12.39
C PRO A 29 9.48 -15.06 11.23
N LEU A 30 8.83 -13.93 10.94
CA LEU A 30 7.97 -13.82 9.78
C LEU A 30 8.80 -13.92 8.50
N LYS A 31 8.29 -14.67 7.54
CA LYS A 31 8.88 -14.66 6.20
C LYS A 31 8.53 -13.32 5.56
N ILE A 32 9.52 -12.45 5.46
CA ILE A 32 9.40 -11.20 4.71
C ILE A 32 9.36 -11.58 3.22
N VAL A 33 8.29 -11.17 2.54
CA VAL A 33 8.13 -11.36 1.10
C VAL A 33 8.68 -10.11 0.43
N SER A 34 9.35 -10.26 -0.72
CA SER A 34 9.83 -9.12 -1.51
C SER A 34 8.68 -8.18 -1.87
N HIS A 35 8.96 -6.87 -1.90
CA HIS A 35 8.03 -5.83 -2.37
C HIS A 35 7.55 -6.04 -3.81
N HIS A 36 8.20 -6.88 -4.63
CA HIS A 36 7.69 -7.24 -5.95
C HIS A 36 6.64 -8.36 -5.91
N ASN A 37 6.70 -9.21 -4.88
CA ASN A 37 5.94 -10.46 -4.79
C ASN A 37 4.74 -10.36 -3.85
N CYS A 38 4.62 -9.30 -3.05
CA CYS A 38 3.41 -9.05 -2.29
C CYS A 38 2.28 -8.57 -3.23
N MET A 39 1.02 -8.70 -2.80
CA MET A 39 -0.14 -8.37 -3.64
C MET A 39 -0.12 -6.92 -4.14
N LEU A 40 0.27 -5.97 -3.28
CA LEU A 40 0.42 -4.56 -3.66
C LEU A 40 1.53 -4.39 -4.71
N GLY A 41 2.68 -5.02 -4.49
CA GLY A 41 3.80 -5.06 -5.41
C GLY A 41 3.44 -5.55 -6.79
N VAL A 42 2.83 -6.74 -6.86
CA VAL A 42 2.40 -7.34 -8.12
C VAL A 42 1.51 -6.37 -8.89
N TRP A 43 0.52 -5.76 -8.24
CA TRP A 43 -0.32 -4.76 -8.90
C TRP A 43 0.47 -3.52 -9.33
N LEU A 44 1.33 -2.98 -8.45
CA LEU A 44 2.07 -1.75 -8.71
C LEU A 44 2.94 -1.88 -9.95
N TYR A 45 3.71 -2.97 -10.05
CA TYR A 45 4.63 -3.19 -11.16
C TYR A 45 3.96 -3.68 -12.45
N THR A 46 2.84 -4.40 -12.36
CA THR A 46 2.14 -4.90 -13.57
C THR A 46 1.11 -3.92 -14.13
N GLU A 47 0.50 -3.08 -13.30
CA GLU A 47 -0.60 -2.20 -13.71
C GLU A 47 -0.46 -0.77 -13.20
N GLY A 48 -0.12 -0.59 -11.93
CA GLY A 48 -0.10 0.72 -11.26
C GLY A 48 0.82 1.71 -11.97
N LEU A 49 2.10 1.36 -12.09
CA LEU A 49 3.11 2.16 -12.76
C LEU A 49 2.83 2.32 -14.25
N VAL A 50 2.32 1.28 -14.92
CA VAL A 50 2.00 1.34 -16.36
C VAL A 50 0.88 2.35 -16.64
N LYS A 51 -0.18 2.33 -15.83
CA LYS A 51 -1.39 3.14 -16.07
C LYS A 51 -1.31 4.54 -15.46
N TYR A 52 -0.57 4.69 -14.36
CA TYR A 52 -0.60 5.89 -13.53
C TYR A 52 0.79 6.50 -13.30
N ARG A 53 1.79 6.19 -14.13
CA ARG A 53 3.17 6.73 -13.98
C ARG A 53 3.26 8.26 -13.82
N GLN A 54 2.33 8.99 -14.43
CA GLN A 54 2.30 10.47 -14.38
C GLN A 54 1.68 11.01 -13.08
N THR A 55 1.19 10.13 -12.20
CA THR A 55 0.64 10.48 -10.89
C THR A 55 1.77 10.45 -9.86
N PRO A 56 2.13 11.61 -9.25
CA PRO A 56 3.18 11.67 -8.24
C PRO A 56 2.98 10.69 -7.08
N GLU A 57 1.72 10.48 -6.67
CA GLU A 57 1.36 9.56 -5.61
C GLU A 57 1.72 8.10 -5.90
N ILE A 58 1.75 7.69 -7.18
CA ILE A 58 2.13 6.32 -7.58
C ILE A 58 3.63 6.11 -7.51
N LEU A 59 4.41 7.13 -7.89
CA LEU A 59 5.87 7.07 -7.77
C LEU A 59 6.30 7.10 -6.30
N ARG A 60 5.64 7.93 -5.49
CA ARG A 60 5.89 7.95 -4.04
C ARG A 60 5.49 6.63 -3.37
N LEU A 61 4.38 6.03 -3.81
CA LEU A 61 3.97 4.70 -3.33
C LEU A 61 5.01 3.63 -3.66
N GLU A 62 5.62 3.66 -4.85
CA GLU A 62 6.69 2.74 -5.23
C GLU A 62 7.91 2.84 -4.30
N GLU A 63 8.39 4.06 -4.07
CA GLU A 63 9.52 4.33 -3.20
C GLU A 63 9.26 3.87 -1.75
N LEU A 64 8.13 4.29 -1.17
CA LEU A 64 7.79 3.93 0.21
C LEU A 64 7.51 2.44 0.36
N HIS A 65 6.90 1.80 -0.63
CA HIS A 65 6.65 0.38 -0.57
C HIS A 65 7.94 -0.44 -0.61
N HIS A 66 8.94 0.01 -1.38
CA HIS A 66 10.28 -0.56 -1.35
C HIS A 66 10.90 -0.43 0.05
N ASN A 67 10.94 0.80 0.59
CA ASN A 67 11.54 1.08 1.90
C ASN A 67 10.84 0.34 3.04
N PHE A 68 9.52 0.24 3.00
CA PHE A 68 8.74 -0.49 4.00
C PHE A 68 9.18 -1.95 4.10
N HIS A 69 9.38 -2.58 2.95
CA HIS A 69 9.84 -3.97 2.88
C HIS A 69 11.31 -4.14 3.28
N ASP A 70 12.13 -3.10 3.11
CA ASP A 70 13.51 -3.09 3.60
C ASP A 70 13.55 -2.94 5.13
N LEU A 71 12.83 -1.97 5.69
CA LEU A 71 12.66 -1.81 7.14
C LEU A 71 12.09 -3.08 7.79
N ALA A 72 11.11 -3.71 7.14
CA ALA A 72 10.54 -4.99 7.55
C ALA A 72 11.60 -6.09 7.70
N GLN A 73 12.55 -6.14 6.77
CA GLN A 73 13.66 -7.07 6.81
C GLN A 73 14.61 -6.73 7.96
N GLN A 74 14.96 -5.45 8.12
CA GLN A 74 15.82 -4.99 9.21
C GLN A 74 15.21 -5.28 10.59
N VAL A 75 13.89 -5.09 10.77
CA VAL A 75 13.17 -5.46 12.00
C VAL A 75 13.29 -6.96 12.27
N ALA A 76 13.09 -7.80 11.25
CA ALA A 76 13.19 -9.24 11.38
C ALA A 76 14.61 -9.70 11.75
N ASP A 77 15.62 -9.07 11.17
CA ASP A 77 17.03 -9.34 11.44
C ASP A 77 17.41 -8.92 12.86
N ALA A 78 17.05 -7.70 13.28
CA ALA A 78 17.26 -7.22 14.66
C ALA A 78 16.58 -8.12 15.70
N HIS A 79 15.37 -8.61 15.41
CA HIS A 79 14.68 -9.58 16.26
C HIS A 79 15.43 -10.94 16.32
N ALA A 80 15.90 -11.45 15.17
CA ALA A 80 16.67 -12.69 15.11
C ALA A 80 18.01 -12.61 15.88
N GLU A 81 18.63 -11.44 15.86
CA GLU A 81 19.87 -11.12 16.59
C GLU A 81 19.64 -10.77 18.06
N LYS A 82 18.39 -10.83 18.55
CA LYS A 82 18.01 -10.50 19.94
C LYS A 82 18.37 -9.07 20.35
N GLN A 83 18.17 -8.12 19.43
CA GLN A 83 18.36 -6.69 19.66
C GLN A 83 16.99 -5.98 19.81
N PRO A 84 16.28 -6.13 20.95
CA PRO A 84 14.89 -5.69 21.07
C PRO A 84 14.70 -4.18 20.97
N ALA A 85 15.66 -3.38 21.43
CA ALA A 85 15.58 -1.92 21.32
C ALA A 85 15.66 -1.46 19.85
N LEU A 86 16.61 -2.00 19.09
CA LEU A 86 16.74 -1.71 17.66
C LEU A 86 15.53 -2.21 16.87
N ALA A 87 15.06 -3.43 17.17
CA ALA A 87 13.87 -3.97 16.50
C ALA A 87 12.63 -3.10 16.73
N GLN A 88 12.48 -2.53 17.94
CA GLN A 88 11.38 -1.62 18.27
C GLN A 88 11.52 -0.27 17.55
N GLU A 89 12.71 0.33 17.52
CA GLU A 89 12.99 1.58 16.81
C GLU A 89 12.68 1.47 15.32
N LEU A 90 13.23 0.44 14.66
CA LEU A 90 12.96 0.15 13.24
C LEU A 90 11.48 -0.14 12.98
N PHE A 91 10.80 -0.79 13.92
CA PHE A 91 9.37 -1.06 13.80
C PHE A 91 8.55 0.23 13.85
N GLU A 92 8.88 1.17 14.73
CA GLU A 92 8.22 2.47 14.80
C GLU A 92 8.38 3.27 13.49
N GLU A 93 9.57 3.24 12.87
CA GLU A 93 9.78 3.82 11.54
C GLU A 93 8.91 3.14 10.47
N LEU A 94 8.86 1.81 10.47
CA LEU A 94 8.01 1.04 9.57
C LEU A 94 6.52 1.40 9.73
N GLN A 95 6.04 1.66 10.95
CA GLN A 95 4.65 2.07 11.18
C GLN A 95 4.34 3.46 10.59
N LEU A 96 5.33 4.35 10.51
CA LEU A 96 5.16 5.65 9.85
C LEU A 96 5.02 5.46 8.33
N GLU A 97 5.86 4.62 7.73
CA GLU A 97 5.77 4.31 6.29
C GLU A 97 4.47 3.58 5.93
N SER A 98 4.02 2.64 6.77
CA SER A 98 2.75 1.92 6.60
C SER A 98 1.56 2.89 6.49
N ARG A 99 1.49 3.88 7.40
CA ARG A 99 0.42 4.90 7.40
C ARG A 99 0.44 5.72 6.11
N GLU A 100 1.63 6.09 5.64
CA GLU A 100 1.78 6.86 4.41
C GLU A 100 1.40 6.02 3.17
N ILE A 101 1.75 4.74 3.13
CA ILE A 101 1.29 3.80 2.09
C ILE A 101 -0.25 3.76 2.05
N VAL A 102 -0.90 3.59 3.19
CA VAL A 102 -2.37 3.57 3.29
C VAL A 102 -2.99 4.90 2.83
N TYR A 103 -2.37 6.02 3.18
CA TYR A 103 -2.78 7.34 2.72
C TYR A 103 -2.68 7.48 1.20
N LEU A 104 -1.53 7.13 0.61
CA LEU A 104 -1.30 7.20 -0.84
C LEU A 104 -2.25 6.30 -1.61
N LEU A 105 -2.50 5.07 -1.15
CA LEU A 105 -3.50 4.17 -1.72
C LEU A 105 -4.89 4.83 -1.77
N THR A 106 -5.25 5.57 -0.72
CA THR A 106 -6.52 6.32 -0.66
C THR A 106 -6.58 7.46 -1.66
N LEU A 107 -5.50 8.23 -1.82
CA LEU A 107 -5.42 9.29 -2.83
C LEU A 107 -5.51 8.74 -4.25
N ILE A 108 -4.82 7.63 -4.51
CA ILE A 108 -4.81 6.94 -5.81
C ILE A 108 -6.22 6.43 -6.15
N GLU A 109 -6.89 5.78 -5.20
CA GLU A 109 -8.27 5.32 -5.37
C GLU A 109 -9.21 6.49 -5.72
N LEU A 110 -9.14 7.60 -4.97
CA LEU A 110 -9.93 8.79 -5.24
C LEU A 110 -9.68 9.35 -6.64
N ARG A 111 -8.41 9.38 -7.08
CA ARG A 111 -8.05 9.84 -8.43
C ARG A 111 -8.60 8.93 -9.51
N ILE A 112 -8.50 7.61 -9.34
CA ILE A 112 -9.04 6.63 -10.28
C ILE A 112 -10.56 6.77 -10.39
N LEU A 113 -11.26 6.92 -9.27
CA LEU A 113 -12.72 7.12 -9.24
C LEU A 113 -13.13 8.42 -9.93
N ARG A 114 -12.41 9.53 -9.69
CA ARG A 114 -12.65 10.81 -10.37
C ARG A 114 -12.44 10.71 -11.88
N GLN A 115 -11.37 10.04 -12.33
CA GLN A 115 -11.10 9.83 -13.75
C GLN A 115 -12.20 9.00 -14.42
N LYS A 116 -12.63 7.89 -13.80
CA LYS A 116 -13.74 7.05 -14.29
C LYS A 116 -15.05 7.85 -14.38
N ARG A 117 -15.38 8.63 -13.34
CA ARG A 117 -16.59 9.48 -13.32
C ARG A 117 -16.57 10.51 -14.45
N ARG A 118 -15.45 11.21 -14.64
CA ARG A 118 -15.27 12.18 -15.73
C ARG A 118 -15.48 11.52 -17.09
N PHE A 119 -14.89 10.35 -17.32
CA PHE A 119 -15.04 9.62 -18.57
C PHE A 119 -16.49 9.17 -18.82
N HIS A 120 -17.20 8.71 -17.79
CA HIS A 120 -18.62 8.35 -17.89
C HIS A 120 -19.51 9.54 -18.27
N LEU A 121 -19.27 10.71 -17.66
CA LEU A 121 -19.98 11.95 -17.98
C LEU A 121 -19.76 12.36 -19.44
N LEU A 122 -18.52 12.29 -19.93
CA LEU A 122 -18.18 12.60 -21.32
C LEU A 122 -18.84 11.65 -22.33
N ARG A 123 -19.01 10.36 -21.97
CA ARG A 123 -19.66 9.38 -22.84
C ARG A 123 -21.19 9.47 -22.86
N HIS A 124 -21.81 9.97 -21.80
CA HIS A 124 -23.26 10.03 -21.66
C HIS A 124 -23.77 11.40 -21.17
N PRO A 125 -23.56 12.48 -21.95
CA PRO A 125 -23.88 13.83 -21.52
C PRO A 125 -25.39 14.05 -21.31
N LEU A 126 -26.24 13.59 -22.24
CA LEU A 126 -27.70 13.76 -22.14
C LEU A 126 -28.32 12.99 -20.95
N ARG A 127 -27.80 11.80 -20.65
CA ARG A 127 -28.25 10.98 -19.50
C ARG A 127 -27.85 11.60 -18.17
N SER A 128 -26.76 12.36 -18.15
CA SER A 128 -26.26 13.08 -16.98
C SER A 128 -27.04 14.37 -16.72
N LEU A 129 -27.41 15.11 -17.78
CA LEU A 129 -28.27 16.28 -17.68
C LEU A 129 -29.68 15.95 -17.19
N ARG A 130 -30.25 14.81 -17.61
CA ARG A 130 -31.59 14.39 -17.16
C ARG A 130 -31.72 14.23 -15.64
N LYS A 131 -30.63 13.90 -14.94
CA LYS A 131 -30.60 13.79 -13.47
C LYS A 131 -30.61 15.13 -12.72
N LEU A 132 -30.37 16.25 -13.42
CA LEU A 132 -30.38 17.59 -12.82
C LEU A 132 -31.76 18.25 -12.91
N PHE A 133 -32.65 17.71 -13.75
CA PHE A 133 -34.00 18.23 -14.00
C PHE A 133 -35.10 17.24 -13.58
N SER A 134 -34.75 16.27 -12.73
CA SER A 134 -35.65 15.27 -12.12
C SER A 134 -35.48 15.28 -10.61
#